data_AF-A0A535DNE0-F1
#
_entry.id   AF-A0A535DNE0-F1
#
_cell.length_a   1.000
_cell.length_b   1.000
_cell.length_c   1.000
_cell.angle_alpha   90.00
_cell.angle_beta   90.00
_cell.angle_gamma   90.00
#
_symmetry.space_group_name_H-M   'P 1'
#
loop_
_entity.id
_entity.type
_entity.pdbx_description
1 polymer ?
#
loop_
_entity_poly.entity_id
_entity_poly.type
_entity_poly.pdbx_seq_one_letter_code
_entity_poly.pdbx_strand_id
1 'polypeptide(L)'
;MEYNHAGEPERFARMAAAFGLDVRGTTVWHAAEMAVDYVHQLTVDVEIPSLEELGFSRDEIPMLAEKAAADPQSIGNPRDVDASAYKRIYARAFDLGRTRPPHINGDNR
;
A
#
# COMPACT_ATOMS: atom_id res chain seq x y z
N MET A 1 0.04 -2.77 -2.61
CA MET A 1 0.45 -2.60 -4.03
C MET A 1 1.96 -2.51 -4.17
N GLU A 2 2.63 -1.64 -3.39
CA GLU A 2 4.09 -1.46 -3.35
C GLU A 2 4.93 -2.76 -3.25
N TYR A 3 4.46 -3.79 -2.55
CA TYR A 3 5.17 -5.07 -2.54
C TYR A 3 5.03 -5.86 -3.87
N ASN A 4 3.86 -5.80 -4.49
CA ASN A 4 3.45 -6.68 -5.58
C ASN A 4 3.70 -6.12 -6.98
N HIS A 5 3.86 -4.79 -7.14
CA HIS A 5 3.97 -4.21 -8.48
C HIS A 5 5.16 -4.77 -9.27
N ALA A 6 6.25 -5.14 -8.59
CA ALA A 6 7.39 -5.75 -9.23
C ALA A 6 7.17 -7.21 -9.70
N GLY A 7 6.16 -7.90 -9.16
CA GLY A 7 5.78 -9.25 -9.61
C GLY A 7 4.91 -9.24 -10.88
N GLU A 8 4.19 -8.15 -11.14
CA GLU A 8 3.33 -8.01 -12.33
C GLU A 8 3.29 -6.56 -12.87
N PRO A 9 4.43 -5.97 -13.28
CA PRO A 9 4.53 -4.55 -13.57
C PRO A 9 3.57 -4.09 -14.68
N GLU A 10 3.30 -4.91 -15.69
CA GLU A 10 2.34 -4.59 -16.75
C GLU A 10 0.90 -4.44 -16.22
N ARG A 11 0.51 -5.24 -15.21
CA ARG A 11 -0.82 -5.13 -14.61
C ARG A 11 -0.97 -3.80 -13.88
N PHE A 12 0.04 -3.42 -13.10
CA PHE A 12 0.03 -2.16 -12.36
C PHE A 12 0.17 -0.93 -13.27
N ALA A 13 0.95 -1.02 -14.35
CA ALA A 13 1.00 0.03 -15.37
C ALA A 13 -0.37 0.27 -16.05
N ARG A 14 -1.13 -0.80 -16.31
CA ARG A 14 -2.52 -0.67 -16.80
C ARG A 14 -3.45 -0.02 -15.78
N MET A 15 -3.24 -0.27 -14.48
CA MET A 15 -3.99 0.42 -13.42
C MET A 15 -3.72 1.92 -13.44
N ALA A 16 -2.46 2.36 -13.58
CA ALA A 16 -2.12 3.78 -13.66
C ALA A 16 -2.85 4.49 -14.81
N ALA A 17 -2.86 3.88 -15.99
CA ALA A 17 -3.64 4.41 -17.12
C ALA A 17 -5.16 4.44 -16.82
N ALA A 18 -5.70 3.39 -16.18
CA ALA A 18 -7.11 3.31 -15.81
C ALA A 18 -7.52 4.33 -14.72
N PHE A 19 -6.59 4.72 -13.85
CA PHE A 19 -6.75 5.81 -12.89
C PHE A 19 -6.74 7.20 -13.54
N GLY A 20 -6.45 7.28 -14.85
CA GLY A 20 -6.40 8.53 -15.60
C GLY A 20 -5.05 9.24 -15.53
N LEU A 21 -3.99 8.57 -15.07
CA LEU A 21 -2.64 9.14 -15.05
C LEU A 21 -2.05 9.20 -16.46
N ASP A 22 -1.32 10.28 -16.76
CA ASP A 22 -0.58 10.36 -18.03
C ASP A 22 0.68 9.52 -17.98
N VAL A 23 0.59 8.28 -18.48
CA VAL A 23 1.71 7.33 -18.54
C VAL A 23 2.46 7.34 -19.88
N ARG A 24 2.17 8.29 -20.78
CA ARG A 24 2.81 8.34 -22.11
C ARG A 24 4.31 8.62 -21.97
N GLY A 25 5.12 7.83 -22.68
CA GLY A 25 6.58 7.97 -22.65
C GLY A 25 7.23 7.50 -21.35
N THR A 26 6.47 6.98 -20.39
CA THR A 26 6.99 6.36 -19.17
C THR A 26 7.35 4.89 -19.42
N THR A 27 8.29 4.34 -18.65
CA THR A 27 8.56 2.90 -18.67
C THR A 27 7.44 2.14 -17.95
N VAL A 28 7.26 0.86 -18.27
CA VAL A 28 6.26 0.00 -17.57
C VAL A 28 6.49 0.01 -16.06
N TRP A 29 7.75 -0.05 -15.63
CA TRP A 29 8.12 0.00 -14.21
C TRP A 29 7.70 1.31 -13.54
N HIS A 30 7.99 2.44 -14.18
CA HIS A 30 7.61 3.73 -13.64
C HIS A 30 6.09 3.93 -13.63
N ALA A 31 5.38 3.50 -14.68
CA ALA A 31 3.92 3.50 -14.70
C ALA A 31 3.33 2.63 -13.58
N ALA A 32 3.96 1.50 -13.26
CA ALA A 32 3.54 0.64 -12.14
C ALA A 32 3.75 1.34 -10.77
N GLU A 33 4.85 2.07 -10.59
CA GLU A 33 5.11 2.90 -9.40
C GLU A 33 4.10 4.04 -9.28
N MET A 34 3.79 4.74 -10.38
CA MET A 34 2.77 5.79 -10.41
C MET A 34 1.40 5.29 -9.92
N ALA A 35 1.01 4.05 -10.24
CA ALA A 35 -0.20 3.43 -9.70
C ALA A 35 -0.16 3.23 -8.18
N VAL A 36 1.02 2.90 -7.62
CA VAL A 36 1.20 2.76 -6.17
C VAL A 36 1.08 4.12 -5.50
N ASP A 37 1.78 5.12 -6.02
CA ASP A 37 1.78 6.49 -5.47
C ASP A 37 0.39 7.12 -5.52
N TYR A 38 -0.32 6.94 -6.62
CA TYR A 38 -1.71 7.42 -6.75
C TYR A 38 -2.62 6.83 -5.68
N VAL A 39 -2.53 5.53 -5.41
CA VAL A 39 -3.35 4.90 -4.37
C VAL A 39 -2.94 5.39 -2.98
N HIS A 40 -1.65 5.62 -2.72
CA HIS A 40 -1.21 6.24 -1.46
C HIS A 40 -1.81 7.64 -1.28
N GLN A 41 -1.75 8.49 -2.30
CA GLN A 41 -2.35 9.82 -2.24
C GLN A 41 -3.86 9.75 -2.07
N LEU A 42 -4.54 8.87 -2.81
CA LEU A 42 -5.99 8.66 -2.70
C LEU A 42 -6.40 8.27 -1.28
N THR A 43 -5.59 7.47 -0.55
CA THR A 43 -5.91 7.13 0.85
C THR A 43 -5.91 8.35 1.77
N VAL A 44 -5.11 9.38 1.46
CA VAL A 44 -5.13 10.66 2.18
C VAL A 44 -6.33 11.49 1.77
N ASP A 45 -6.59 11.60 0.46
CA ASP A 45 -7.66 12.45 -0.09
C ASP A 45 -9.06 12.04 0.38
N VAL A 46 -9.26 10.74 0.64
CA VAL A 46 -10.52 10.17 1.15
C VAL A 46 -10.48 9.82 2.64
N GLU A 47 -9.50 10.37 3.36
CA GLU A 47 -9.39 10.32 4.81
C GLU A 47 -9.36 8.90 5.41
N ILE A 48 -8.68 7.96 4.75
CA ILE A 48 -8.50 6.59 5.28
C ILE A 48 -7.50 6.63 6.45
N PRO A 49 -7.89 6.16 7.65
CA PRO A 49 -7.03 6.20 8.82
C PRO A 49 -5.81 5.27 8.68
N SER A 50 -4.75 5.63 9.36
CA SER A 50 -3.56 4.79 9.57
C SER A 50 -3.82 3.66 10.56
N LEU A 51 -2.89 2.69 10.62
CA LEU A 51 -2.96 1.61 11.61
C LEU A 51 -2.90 2.15 13.06
N GLU A 52 -2.12 3.19 13.31
CA GLU A 52 -2.00 3.81 14.63
C GLU A 52 -3.30 4.53 15.03
N GLU A 53 -3.94 5.24 14.10
CA GLU A 53 -5.25 5.88 14.33
C GLU A 53 -6.37 4.86 14.56
N LEU A 54 -6.22 3.65 14.02
CA LEU A 54 -7.11 2.51 14.29
C LEU A 54 -6.78 1.79 15.61
N GLY A 55 -5.74 2.20 16.33
CA GLY A 55 -5.36 1.65 17.64
C GLY A 55 -4.40 0.46 17.60
N PHE A 56 -3.80 0.13 16.45
CA PHE A 56 -2.78 -0.91 16.37
C PHE A 56 -1.41 -0.41 16.82
N SER A 57 -0.62 -1.30 17.42
CA SER A 57 0.77 -1.04 17.80
C SER A 57 1.76 -1.75 16.87
N ARG A 58 2.94 -1.13 16.67
CA ARG A 58 4.07 -1.77 15.97
C ARG A 58 4.53 -3.07 16.62
N ASP A 59 4.35 -3.21 17.93
CA ASP A 59 4.73 -4.42 18.65
C ASP A 59 3.88 -5.64 18.25
N GLU A 60 2.73 -5.42 17.61
CA GLU A 60 1.85 -6.48 17.09
C GLU A 60 2.28 -7.01 15.72
N ILE A 61 3.24 -6.36 15.05
CA ILE A 61 3.72 -6.75 13.70
C ILE A 61 4.09 -8.23 13.62
N PRO A 62 4.83 -8.85 14.58
CA PRO A 62 5.16 -10.26 14.51
C PRO A 62 3.91 -11.16 14.46
N MET A 63 2.95 -10.91 15.34
CA MET A 63 1.70 -11.69 15.44
C MET A 63 0.82 -11.50 14.20
N LEU A 64 0.66 -10.26 13.73
CA LEU A 64 -0.14 -9.96 12.54
C LEU A 64 0.44 -10.60 11.28
N ALA A 65 1.77 -10.59 11.14
CA ALA A 65 2.45 -11.19 10.00
C ALA A 65 2.36 -12.72 9.98
N GLU A 66 2.46 -13.37 11.14
CA GLU A 66 2.26 -14.83 11.26
C GLU A 66 0.84 -15.23 10.88
N LYS A 67 -0.17 -14.49 11.37
CA LYS A 67 -1.58 -14.72 11.00
C LYS A 67 -1.81 -14.53 9.50
N ALA A 68 -1.27 -13.45 8.91
CA ALA A 68 -1.40 -13.20 7.47
C ALA A 68 -0.72 -14.29 6.63
N ALA A 69 0.45 -14.78 7.04
CA ALA A 69 1.15 -15.87 6.34
C ALA A 69 0.41 -17.21 6.42
N ALA A 70 -0.34 -17.45 7.49
CA ALA A 70 -1.16 -18.65 7.65
C ALA A 70 -2.51 -18.55 6.90
N ASP A 71 -2.87 -17.38 6.40
CA ASP A 71 -4.13 -17.18 5.67
C ASP A 71 -4.05 -17.78 4.25
N PRO A 72 -4.98 -18.68 3.86
CA PRO A 72 -5.01 -19.29 2.53
C PRO A 72 -5.08 -18.28 1.37
N GLN A 73 -5.54 -17.05 1.60
CA GLN A 73 -5.57 -15.99 0.58
C GLN A 73 -4.15 -15.62 0.09
N SER A 74 -3.09 -15.97 0.82
CA SER A 74 -1.69 -15.77 0.38
C SER A 74 -1.32 -16.56 -0.88
N ILE A 75 -2.00 -17.69 -1.16
CA ILE A 75 -1.69 -18.58 -2.30
C ILE A 75 -1.89 -17.88 -3.64
N GLY A 76 -2.84 -16.94 -3.72
CA GLY A 76 -3.16 -16.19 -4.93
C GLY A 76 -2.33 -14.91 -5.12
N ASN A 77 -1.37 -14.61 -4.24
CA ASN A 77 -0.61 -13.36 -4.32
C ASN A 77 0.37 -13.42 -5.52
N PRO A 78 0.43 -12.38 -6.37
CA PRO A 78 1.25 -12.39 -7.60
C PRO A 78 2.76 -12.41 -7.36
N ARG A 79 3.19 -12.24 -6.11
CA ARG A 79 4.58 -12.32 -5.67
C ARG A 79 4.62 -13.22 -4.44
N ASP A 80 5.59 -14.12 -4.37
CA ASP A 80 5.75 -14.97 -3.19
C ASP A 80 5.80 -14.11 -1.92
N VAL A 81 4.97 -14.50 -0.94
CA VAL A 81 4.81 -13.77 0.31
C VAL A 81 4.90 -14.76 1.46
N ASP A 82 5.77 -14.45 2.41
CA ASP A 82 5.98 -15.20 3.65
C ASP A 82 5.79 -14.28 4.86
N ALA A 83 5.91 -14.84 6.07
CA ALA A 83 5.81 -14.06 7.29
C ALA A 83 6.83 -12.91 7.34
N SER A 84 8.03 -13.08 6.78
CA SER A 84 9.06 -12.03 6.73
C SER A 84 8.65 -10.87 5.81
N ALA A 85 8.04 -11.17 4.66
CA ALA A 85 7.47 -10.19 3.75
C ALA A 85 6.31 -9.44 4.40
N TYR A 86 5.39 -10.15 5.06
CA TYR A 86 4.30 -9.52 5.80
C TYR A 86 4.80 -8.60 6.91
N LYS A 87 5.86 -8.97 7.66
CA LYS A 87 6.50 -8.07 8.65
C LYS A 87 6.95 -6.76 8.01
N ARG A 88 7.58 -6.83 6.83
CA ARG A 88 8.00 -5.63 6.09
C ARG A 88 6.81 -4.81 5.59
N ILE A 89 5.76 -5.45 5.10
CA ILE A 89 4.54 -4.78 4.62
C ILE A 89 3.86 -4.03 5.78
N TYR A 90 3.69 -4.67 6.95
CA TYR A 90 3.14 -4.00 8.12
C TYR A 90 4.03 -2.85 8.60
N ALA A 91 5.35 -3.07 8.72
CA ALA A 91 6.29 -2.01 9.11
C ALA A 91 6.19 -0.80 8.18
N ARG A 92 6.11 -1.05 6.87
CA ARG A 92 5.92 0.00 5.85
C ARG A 92 4.59 0.72 5.99
N ALA A 93 3.49 0.01 6.27
CA ALA A 93 2.18 0.62 6.51
C ALA A 93 2.18 1.56 7.74
N PHE A 94 2.87 1.15 8.82
CA PHE A 94 3.11 2.01 9.99
C PHE A 94 4.02 3.19 9.66
N ASP A 95 5.05 3.02 8.84
CA ASP A 95 5.93 4.14 8.43
C ASP A 95 5.16 5.18 7.64
N LEU A 96 4.36 4.73 6.66
CA LEU A 96 3.49 5.59 5.89
C LEU A 96 2.46 6.30 6.76
N GLY A 97 1.93 5.65 7.81
CA GLY A 97 1.08 6.27 8.85
C GLY A 97 1.66 7.55 9.46
N ARG A 98 2.93 7.50 9.84
CA ARG A 98 3.61 8.61 10.55
C ARG A 98 4.02 9.76 9.65
N THR A 99 4.20 9.51 8.35
CA THR A 99 4.68 10.52 7.40
C THR A 99 3.56 11.20 6.62
N ARG A 100 2.29 10.86 6.88
CA ARG A 100 1.14 11.51 6.22
C ARG A 100 0.95 12.92 6.80
N PRO A 101 0.49 13.89 6.00
CA PRO A 101 -0.05 15.12 6.57
C PRO A 101 -1.25 14.76 7.47
N PRO A 102 -1.42 15.42 8.62
CA PRO A 102 -2.57 15.18 9.49
C PRO A 102 -3.87 15.49 8.73
N HIS A 103 -4.93 14.75 9.04
CA HIS A 103 -6.27 15.11 8.59
C HIS A 103 -6.53 16.56 9.00
N ILE A 104 -6.65 17.46 8.02
CA ILE A 104 -7.12 18.81 8.29
C ILE A 104 -8.60 18.63 8.57
N ASN A 105 -8.95 18.43 9.85
CA ASN A 105 -10.34 18.51 10.28
C ASN A 105 -10.89 19.81 9.72
N GLY A 106 -11.87 19.69 8.83
CA GLY A 106 -12.62 20.81 8.27
C GLY A 106 -13.50 21.44 9.35
N ASP A 107 -12.91 21.93 10.42
CA ASP A 107 -13.56 22.69 11.47
C ASP A 107 -13.26 24.18 11.22
N ASN A 108 -13.89 24.69 10.16
CA ASN A 108 -14.03 26.13 9.97
C ASN A 108 -15.33 26.40 9.21
N ARG A 109 -16.47 26.18 9.87
CA ARG A 109 -17.76 26.78 9.53
C ARG A 109 -18.56 27.08 10.79
#